data_AF-A0A7C5FNK8-F1
#
_entry.id   AF-A0A7C5FNK8-F1
#
_cell.length_a   1.000
_cell.length_b   1.000
_cell.length_c   1.000
_cell.angle_alpha   90.00
_cell.angle_beta   90.00
_cell.angle_gamma   90.00
#
_symmetry.space_group_name_H-M   'P 1'
#
loop_
_entity.id
_entity.type
_entity.pdbx_description
1 polymer ?
#
loop_
_entity_poly.entity_id
_entity_poly.type
_entity_poly.pdbx_seq_one_letter_code
_entity_poly.pdbx_strand_id
1 'polypeptide(L)'
;MKVIKATTLYDGATESRDLYIGFDSEIHYVGKKKPEGELIAEGVVTPAIVDGHSHIGMDRAGEPMSESEANERMDSIYPIVRAIDSIYMDDHAFTESVESGVLYSTVLPG
;
A
#
# COMPACT_ATOMS: atom_id res chain seq x y z
N MET A 1 -1.86 -6.85 -22.33
CA MET A 1 -1.22 -6.96 -21.02
C MET A 1 0.12 -6.27 -20.97
N LYS A 2 0.43 -5.74 -19.80
CA LYS A 2 1.74 -5.18 -19.44
C LYS A 2 2.64 -6.30 -18.95
N VAL A 3 3.94 -6.16 -19.17
CA VAL A 3 4.96 -7.13 -18.76
C VAL A 3 6.07 -6.41 -18.01
N ILE A 4 6.48 -6.96 -16.86
CA ILE A 4 7.68 -6.54 -16.13
C ILE A 4 8.69 -7.69 -16.17
N LYS A 5 9.96 -7.37 -16.38
CA LYS A 5 11.06 -8.33 -16.19
C LYS A 5 11.61 -8.18 -14.77
N ALA A 6 11.33 -9.15 -13.92
CA ALA A 6 11.89 -9.22 -12.59
C ALA A 6 13.29 -9.85 -12.65
N THR A 7 14.34 -9.05 -12.46
CA THR A 7 15.70 -9.56 -12.28
C THR A 7 15.79 -10.39 -11.00
N THR A 8 15.13 -9.89 -9.96
CA THR A 8 14.82 -10.61 -8.73
C THR A 8 13.34 -10.38 -8.38
N LEU A 9 12.62 -11.45 -8.09
CA LEU A 9 11.27 -11.42 -7.57
C LEU A 9 11.28 -11.97 -6.14
N TYR A 10 10.81 -11.15 -5.20
CA TYR A 10 10.37 -11.62 -3.89
C TYR A 10 8.84 -11.78 -3.96
N ASP A 11 8.30 -12.95 -3.65
CA ASP A 11 6.85 -13.21 -3.66
C ASP A 11 6.21 -13.17 -2.26
N GLY A 12 7.00 -12.82 -1.24
CA GLY A 12 6.61 -12.85 0.17
C GLY A 12 7.00 -14.14 0.92
N ALA A 13 7.41 -15.18 0.20
CA ALA A 13 7.87 -16.45 0.79
C ALA A 13 9.24 -16.89 0.26
N THR A 14 9.52 -16.63 -1.01
CA THR A 14 10.71 -17.10 -1.73
C THR A 14 11.35 -16.01 -2.57
N GLU A 15 12.60 -16.25 -2.95
CA GLU A 15 13.32 -15.46 -3.96
C GLU A 15 13.40 -16.25 -5.26
N SER A 16 13.06 -15.60 -6.37
CA SER A 16 13.25 -16.12 -7.72
C SER A 16 13.97 -15.10 -8.61
N ARG A 17 14.65 -15.57 -9.66
CA ARG A 17 15.43 -14.70 -10.57
C ARG A 17 15.06 -14.91 -12.02
N ASP A 18 15.23 -13.84 -12.80
CA ASP A 18 15.03 -13.81 -14.25
C ASP A 18 13.63 -14.30 -14.68
N LEU A 19 12.59 -13.69 -14.10
CA LEU A 19 11.19 -13.98 -14.41
C LEU A 19 10.52 -12.82 -15.14
N TYR A 20 9.47 -13.14 -15.88
CA TYR A 20 8.55 -12.18 -16.48
C TYR A 20 7.21 -12.26 -15.77
N ILE A 21 6.66 -11.09 -15.42
CA ILE A 21 5.35 -10.93 -14.78
C ILE A 21 4.44 -10.26 -15.79
N GLY A 22 3.38 -10.97 -16.21
CA GLY A 22 2.35 -10.45 -17.11
C GLY A 22 1.07 -10.12 -16.35
N PHE A 23 0.56 -8.90 -16.51
CA PHE A 23 -0.59 -8.40 -15.74
C PHE A 23 -1.38 -7.31 -16.48
N ASP A 24 -2.63 -7.11 -16.05
CA ASP A 24 -3.45 -5.94 -16.37
C ASP A 24 -3.87 -5.24 -15.07
N SER A 25 -5.09 -5.51 -14.55
CA SER A 25 -5.49 -5.17 -13.18
C SER A 25 -5.10 -6.25 -12.16
N GLU A 26 -4.87 -7.46 -12.66
CA GLU A 26 -4.48 -8.64 -11.89
C GLU A 26 -3.27 -9.31 -12.55
N ILE A 27 -2.52 -10.08 -11.77
CA ILE A 27 -1.39 -10.87 -12.28
C ILE A 27 -1.93 -12.11 -12.97
N HIS A 28 -1.58 -12.30 -14.25
CA HIS A 28 -2.03 -13.44 -15.06
C HIS A 28 -0.91 -14.44 -15.36
N TYR A 29 0.36 -14.02 -15.26
CA TYR A 29 1.49 -14.87 -15.59
C TYR A 29 2.73 -14.52 -14.78
N VAL A 30 3.45 -15.54 -14.31
CA VAL A 30 4.79 -15.43 -13.72
C VAL A 30 5.63 -16.60 -14.25
N GLY A 31 6.70 -16.32 -14.99
CA GLY A 31 7.52 -17.41 -15.57
C GLY A 31 8.76 -16.96 -16.34
N LYS A 32 9.62 -17.92 -16.72
CA LYS A 32 10.94 -17.65 -17.33
C LYS A 32 10.87 -17.16 -18.78
N LYS A 33 9.80 -17.47 -19.51
CA LYS A 33 9.63 -17.05 -20.91
C LYS A 33 8.84 -15.76 -20.95
N LYS A 34 9.29 -14.79 -21.74
CA LYS A 34 8.56 -13.55 -21.98
C LYS A 34 7.21 -13.87 -22.64
N PRO A 35 6.06 -13.52 -22.02
CA PRO A 35 4.76 -13.69 -22.65
C PRO A 35 4.48 -12.56 -23.65
N GLU A 36 3.41 -12.66 -24.43
CA GLU A 36 2.99 -11.59 -25.36
C GLU A 36 2.55 -10.34 -24.60
N GLY A 37 3.16 -9.19 -24.86
CA GLY A 37 2.78 -7.94 -24.20
C GLY A 37 3.88 -6.89 -24.25
N GLU A 38 3.52 -5.69 -23.81
CA GLU A 38 4.43 -4.56 -23.74
C GLU A 38 5.34 -4.68 -22.51
N LEU A 39 6.66 -4.70 -22.72
CA LEU A 39 7.62 -4.68 -21.61
C LEU A 39 7.74 -3.25 -21.10
N ILE A 40 7.22 -2.97 -19.90
CA ILE A 40 7.12 -1.62 -19.35
C ILE A 40 8.21 -1.29 -18.31
N ALA A 41 8.81 -2.32 -17.68
CA ALA A 41 9.87 -2.12 -16.70
C ALA A 41 10.73 -3.38 -16.52
N GLU A 42 11.92 -3.18 -15.96
CA GLU A 42 12.85 -4.24 -15.54
C GLU A 42 13.47 -3.86 -14.20
N GLY A 43 13.57 -4.80 -13.25
CA GLY A 43 14.19 -4.54 -11.95
C GLY A 43 13.86 -5.56 -10.86
N VAL A 44 14.11 -5.17 -9.62
CA VAL A 44 13.70 -5.94 -8.43
C VAL A 44 12.22 -5.70 -8.19
N VAL A 45 11.47 -6.77 -8.00
CA VAL A 45 10.02 -6.72 -7.78
C VAL A 45 9.69 -7.37 -6.46
N THR A 46 8.84 -6.71 -5.67
CA THR A 46 8.26 -7.21 -4.43
C THR A 46 6.74 -7.04 -4.48
N PRO A 47 5.96 -7.72 -3.63
CA PRO A 47 4.62 -7.28 -3.35
C PRO A 47 4.68 -5.91 -2.69
N ALA A 48 3.58 -5.17 -2.73
CA ALA A 48 3.44 -3.99 -1.91
C ALA A 48 3.47 -4.35 -0.42
N ILE A 49 3.99 -3.46 0.40
CA ILE A 49 3.89 -3.56 1.84
C ILE A 49 2.43 -3.28 2.25
N VAL A 50 1.95 -4.06 3.21
CA VAL A 50 0.62 -3.90 3.83
C VAL A 50 0.82 -3.49 5.27
N ASP A 51 0.36 -2.30 5.62
CA ASP A 51 0.31 -1.81 6.99
C ASP A 51 -0.97 -2.34 7.67
N GLY A 52 -0.79 -3.24 8.63
CA GLY A 52 -1.89 -3.91 9.33
C GLY A 52 -2.60 -3.04 10.37
N HIS A 53 -2.01 -1.91 10.77
CA HIS A 53 -2.57 -1.01 11.78
C HIS A 53 -2.02 0.39 11.59
N SER A 54 -2.88 1.33 11.20
CA SER A 54 -2.47 2.69 10.88
C SER A 54 -3.45 3.74 11.39
N HIS A 55 -2.94 4.95 11.55
CA HIS A 55 -3.72 6.17 11.82
C HIS A 55 -3.52 7.23 10.71
N ILE A 56 -2.94 6.81 9.57
CA ILE A 56 -2.63 7.69 8.44
C ILE A 56 -3.87 8.44 7.96
N GLY A 57 -3.73 9.76 7.78
CA GLY A 57 -4.82 10.65 7.41
C GLY A 57 -5.80 10.99 8.54
N MET A 58 -5.83 10.25 9.66
CA MET A 58 -6.54 10.67 10.88
C MET A 58 -5.68 11.59 11.74
N ASP A 59 -4.39 11.27 11.83
CA ASP A 59 -3.36 12.13 12.38
C ASP A 59 -2.55 12.73 11.24
N ARG A 60 -2.92 13.96 10.85
CA ARG A 60 -2.31 14.62 9.69
C ARG A 60 -0.84 14.93 9.94
N ALA A 61 0.01 14.56 9.00
CA ALA A 61 1.43 14.83 9.12
C ALA A 61 1.70 16.34 9.23
N GLY A 62 2.51 16.73 10.22
CA GLY A 62 2.89 18.12 10.47
C GLY A 62 1.85 18.99 11.20
N GLU A 63 0.66 18.46 11.49
CA GLU A 63 -0.37 19.19 12.23
C GLU A 63 -0.23 19.03 13.76
N PRO A 64 -0.75 19.98 14.56
CA PRO A 64 -0.74 19.85 16.02
C PRO A 64 -1.55 18.64 16.51
N MET A 65 -1.05 17.97 17.56
CA MET A 65 -1.75 16.83 18.20
C MET A 65 -3.15 17.18 18.73
N SER A 66 -3.48 18.46 18.95
CA SER A 66 -4.83 18.88 19.34
C SER A 66 -5.88 18.63 18.26
N GLU A 67 -5.46 18.59 16.99
CA GLU A 67 -6.30 18.36 15.82
C GLU A 67 -6.34 16.88 15.41
N SER A 68 -5.80 15.99 16.25
CA SER A 68 -5.84 14.54 16.04
C SER A 68 -7.27 14.02 16.11
N GLU A 69 -7.67 13.30 15.07
CA GLU A 69 -8.98 12.62 15.01
C GLU A 69 -8.87 11.11 15.30
N ALA A 70 -7.68 10.61 15.66
CA ALA A 70 -7.43 9.19 15.93
C ALA A 70 -8.21 8.64 17.16
N ASN A 71 -8.55 9.52 18.11
CA ASN A 71 -9.18 9.15 19.38
C ASN A 71 -10.31 10.12 19.76
N GLU A 72 -11.54 9.62 19.83
CA GLU A 72 -12.67 10.33 20.45
C GLU A 72 -12.51 10.35 21.98
N ARG A 73 -12.74 11.51 22.60
CA ARG A 73 -12.44 11.78 24.02
C ARG A 73 -13.67 12.16 24.85
N MET A 74 -14.85 12.22 24.25
CA MET A 74 -16.06 12.70 24.91
C MET A 74 -16.74 11.65 25.83
N ASP A 75 -16.41 10.36 25.70
CA ASP A 75 -16.95 9.21 26.44
C ASP A 75 -16.02 8.00 26.26
N SER A 76 -16.27 6.95 27.02
CA SER A 76 -15.54 5.69 27.06
C SER A 76 -15.94 4.69 25.97
N ILE A 77 -17.14 4.82 25.37
CA ILE A 77 -17.69 3.84 24.43
C ILE A 77 -18.37 4.55 23.26
N TYR A 78 -17.81 4.39 22.06
CA TYR A 78 -18.35 4.93 20.82
C TYR A 78 -18.49 3.85 19.75
N PRO A 79 -19.66 3.19 19.65
CA PRO A 79 -19.85 2.10 18.70
C PRO A 79 -20.17 2.58 17.28
N ILE A 80 -20.48 3.86 17.09
CA ILE A 80 -20.95 4.42 15.82
C ILE A 80 -19.89 5.23 15.06
N VAL A 81 -18.76 5.57 15.72
CA VAL A 81 -17.68 6.30 15.06
C VAL A 81 -16.96 5.39 14.07
N ARG A 82 -16.52 5.95 12.96
CA ARG A 82 -15.83 5.19 11.91
C ARG A 82 -14.56 5.93 11.54
N ALA A 83 -13.44 5.22 11.49
CA ALA A 83 -12.15 5.82 11.08
C ALA A 83 -12.24 6.56 9.75
N ILE A 84 -13.00 6.03 8.77
CA ILE A 84 -13.17 6.63 7.44
C ILE A 84 -13.75 8.05 7.48
N ASP A 85 -14.52 8.40 8.51
CA ASP A 85 -15.10 9.74 8.66
C ASP A 85 -14.07 10.78 9.10
N SER A 86 -12.90 10.33 9.53
CA SER A 86 -11.79 11.14 10.05
C SER A 86 -10.55 11.10 9.16
N ILE A 87 -10.61 10.49 7.96
CA ILE A 87 -9.46 10.41 7.05
C ILE A 87 -9.42 11.64 6.13
N TYR A 88 -8.37 12.43 6.27
CA TYR A 88 -8.05 13.56 5.41
C TYR A 88 -7.18 13.11 4.23
N MET A 89 -7.81 12.89 3.07
CA MET A 89 -7.15 12.40 1.85
C MET A 89 -6.14 13.37 1.23
N ASP A 90 -6.07 14.61 1.71
CA ASP A 90 -5.08 15.61 1.32
C ASP A 90 -3.81 15.58 2.18
N ASP A 91 -3.72 14.66 3.14
CA ASP A 91 -2.51 14.43 3.92
C ASP A 91 -1.36 13.91 3.03
N HIS A 92 -0.21 14.59 3.09
CA HIS A 92 0.96 14.26 2.30
C HIS A 92 1.59 12.91 2.71
N ALA A 93 1.30 12.43 3.92
CA ALA A 93 1.72 11.10 4.39
C ALA A 93 1.27 9.97 3.43
N PHE A 94 0.13 10.12 2.73
CA PHE A 94 -0.30 9.13 1.73
C PHE A 94 0.67 9.05 0.54
N THR A 95 1.19 10.19 0.09
CA THR A 95 2.18 10.21 -1.01
C THR A 95 3.47 9.54 -0.55
N GLU A 96 3.97 9.90 0.64
CA GLU A 96 5.19 9.32 1.22
C GLU A 96 5.08 7.80 1.46
N SER A 97 3.89 7.34 1.87
CA SER A 97 3.56 5.92 2.04
C SER A 97 3.68 5.15 0.72
N VAL A 98 3.09 5.69 -0.37
CA VAL A 98 3.19 5.11 -1.72
C VAL A 98 4.63 5.10 -2.22
N GLU A 99 5.37 6.20 -2.05
CA GLU A 99 6.79 6.30 -2.42
C GLU A 99 7.68 5.31 -1.66
N SER A 100 7.25 4.94 -0.44
CA SER A 100 7.91 3.94 0.41
C SER A 100 7.44 2.51 0.16
N GLY A 101 6.54 2.28 -0.81
CA GLY A 101 6.07 0.95 -1.20
C GLY A 101 4.94 0.38 -0.32
N VAL A 102 4.35 1.18 0.57
CA VAL A 102 3.14 0.82 1.33
C VAL A 102 1.92 1.26 0.53
N LEU A 103 1.18 0.30 -0.02
CA LEU A 103 0.00 0.61 -0.87
C LEU A 103 -1.34 0.30 -0.20
N TYR A 104 -1.31 -0.36 0.96
CA TYR A 104 -2.49 -0.74 1.70
C TYR A 104 -2.26 -0.49 3.19
N SER A 105 -3.21 0.19 3.82
CA SER A 105 -3.20 0.46 5.27
C SER A 105 -4.58 0.16 5.85
N THR A 106 -4.62 -0.59 6.94
CA THR A 106 -5.83 -0.73 7.76
C THR A 106 -5.88 0.45 8.72
N VAL A 107 -6.74 1.42 8.41
CA VAL A 107 -6.92 2.61 9.26
C VAL A 107 -7.94 2.32 10.35
N LEU A 108 -7.57 2.57 11.60
CA LEU A 108 -8.42 2.31 12.77
C LEU A 108 -8.21 3.34 13.90
N PRO A 109 -9.20 3.54 14.79
CA PRO A 109 -9.02 4.39 15.96
C PRO A 109 -8.03 3.79 16.96
N GLY A 110 -7.30 4.61 17.71
CA GLY A 110 -6.38 4.14 18.75
C GLY A 110 -5.23 5.09 19.04
#